data_AF-K6D954-F1
#
_entry.id   AF-K6D954-F1
#
_cell.length_a   1.000
_cell.length_b   1.000
_cell.length_c   1.000
_cell.angle_alpha   90.00
_cell.angle_beta   90.00
_cell.angle_gamma   90.00
#
_symmetry.space_group_name_H-M   'P 1'
#
loop_
_entity.id
_entity.type
_entity.pdbx_description
1 polymer ?
#
loop_
_entity_poly.entity_id
_entity_poly.type
_entity_poly.pdbx_seq_one_letter_code
_entity_poly.pdbx_strand_id
1 'polypeptide(L)'
;MSIRVNEKGLVYLDEETMTAIFDCVYGTDGGGLRSSTKQLLWEPKFRDFVKTLNALQEYNYRYRADQVIDLFPIFDSTIGPFEFNSEGTTLWLAMGLAIKELYGFRRSTLEELLKLVKVKK
;
A
#
# COMPACT_ATOMS: atom_id res chain seq x y z
N MET A 1 1.61 -9.87 18.05
CA MET A 1 0.24 -9.33 17.94
C MET A 1 -0.43 -10.12 16.83
N SER A 2 -1.57 -10.78 17.05
CA SER A 2 -2.12 -11.67 16.02
C SER A 2 -2.69 -10.85 14.85
N ILE A 3 -2.16 -11.05 13.64
CA ILE A 3 -2.68 -10.42 12.42
C ILE A 3 -4.09 -10.94 12.15
N ARG A 4 -5.03 -10.03 11.98
CA ARG A 4 -6.37 -10.35 11.50
C ARG A 4 -6.35 -10.67 10.03
N VAL A 5 -7.15 -11.64 9.62
CA VAL A 5 -7.31 -12.05 8.22
C VAL A 5 -8.76 -11.98 7.81
N ASN A 6 -9.02 -11.72 6.53
CA ASN A 6 -10.37 -11.80 5.98
C ASN A 6 -10.75 -13.25 5.63
N GLU A 7 -11.98 -13.44 5.13
CA GLU A 7 -12.51 -14.74 4.71
C GLU A 7 -11.70 -15.43 3.60
N LYS A 8 -10.89 -14.68 2.85
CA LYS A 8 -9.99 -15.19 1.80
C LYS A 8 -8.59 -15.53 2.33
N GLY A 9 -8.36 -15.39 3.64
CA GLY A 9 -7.07 -15.64 4.29
C GLY A 9 -6.02 -14.55 4.06
N LEU A 10 -6.38 -13.44 3.39
CA LEU A 10 -5.53 -12.27 3.22
C LEU A 10 -5.54 -11.41 4.49
N VAL A 11 -4.51 -10.58 4.68
CA VAL A 11 -4.44 -9.63 5.80
C VAL A 11 -5.69 -8.74 5.80
N TYR A 12 -6.31 -8.53 6.95
CA TYR A 12 -7.44 -7.62 7.04
C TYR A 12 -6.95 -6.18 6.88
N LEU A 13 -7.56 -5.41 5.98
CA LEU A 13 -7.18 -4.02 5.72
C LEU A 13 -7.99 -3.07 6.61
N ASP A 14 -7.33 -2.57 7.63
CA ASP A 14 -7.78 -1.51 8.54
C ASP A 14 -6.77 -0.36 8.54
N GLU A 15 -7.02 0.64 9.37
CA GLU A 15 -6.14 1.81 9.49
C GLU A 15 -4.69 1.43 9.76
N GLU A 16 -4.45 0.50 10.68
CA GLU A 16 -3.11 0.12 11.12
C GLU A 16 -2.34 -0.60 9.99
N THR A 17 -2.97 -1.61 9.39
CA THR A 17 -2.36 -2.41 8.32
C THR A 17 -2.17 -1.61 7.04
N MET A 18 -3.15 -0.79 6.63
CA MET A 18 -3.02 0.10 5.47
C MET A 18 -1.86 1.08 5.66
N THR A 19 -1.79 1.70 6.84
CA THR A 19 -0.72 2.62 7.21
C THR A 19 0.65 1.95 7.20
N ALA A 20 0.76 0.72 7.70
CA ALA A 20 1.99 -0.06 7.70
C ALA A 20 2.41 -0.55 6.30
N ILE A 21 1.45 -0.91 5.44
CA ILE A 21 1.72 -1.26 4.04
C ILE A 21 2.33 -0.06 3.31
N PHE A 22 1.74 1.13 3.47
CA PHE A 22 2.23 2.34 2.80
C PHE A 22 3.56 2.86 3.38
N ASP A 23 3.86 2.59 4.65
CA ASP A 23 5.21 2.78 5.20
C ASP A 23 6.27 1.97 4.46
N CYS A 24 5.89 0.80 3.92
CA CYS A 24 6.80 -0.12 3.25
C CYS A 24 6.92 0.11 1.73
N VAL A 25 6.36 1.18 1.18
CA VAL A 25 6.45 1.53 -0.25
C VAL A 25 7.90 1.58 -0.76
N TYR A 26 8.84 1.98 0.09
CA TYR A 26 10.27 2.06 -0.22
C TYR A 26 11.09 0.89 0.34
N GLY A 27 10.42 -0.18 0.78
CA GLY A 27 11.04 -1.38 1.35
C GLY A 27 10.72 -1.63 2.83
N THR A 28 11.10 -2.83 3.31
CA THR A 28 10.79 -3.32 4.66
C THR A 28 11.93 -3.17 5.67
N ASP A 29 13.11 -2.78 5.21
CA ASP A 29 14.35 -2.81 6.02
C ASP A 29 14.90 -1.40 6.26
N GLY A 30 14.16 -0.36 5.86
CA GLY A 30 14.56 1.03 5.97
C GLY A 30 14.49 1.59 7.40
N GLY A 31 15.43 2.47 7.74
CA GLY A 31 15.46 3.17 9.04
C GLY A 31 14.22 4.05 9.31
N GLY A 32 13.52 4.48 8.26
CA GLY A 32 12.37 5.40 8.32
C GLY A 32 11.02 4.79 8.72
N LEU A 33 10.93 3.46 8.86
CA LEU A 33 9.68 2.80 9.24
C LEU A 33 9.22 3.18 10.65
N ARG A 34 7.91 3.38 10.83
CA ARG A 34 7.32 3.58 12.16
C ARG A 34 7.52 2.36 13.05
N SER A 35 7.59 2.61 14.37
CA SER A 35 7.71 1.54 15.36
C SER A 35 6.57 0.53 15.29
N SER A 36 5.34 0.98 15.02
CA SER A 36 4.17 0.11 14.82
C SER A 36 4.34 -0.80 13.59
N THR A 37 4.78 -0.23 12.46
CA THR A 37 5.09 -0.99 11.25
C THR A 37 6.18 -2.03 11.49
N LYS A 38 7.25 -1.67 12.22
CA LYS A 38 8.32 -2.61 12.60
C LYS A 38 7.78 -3.76 13.43
N GLN A 39 6.87 -3.49 14.38
CA GLN A 39 6.22 -4.54 15.19
C GLN A 39 5.36 -5.47 14.34
N LEU A 40 4.58 -4.93 13.39
CA LEU A 40 3.79 -5.76 12.47
C LEU A 40 4.67 -6.63 11.56
N LEU A 41 5.81 -6.11 11.10
CA LEU A 41 6.77 -6.88 10.28
C LEU A 41 7.45 -8.03 11.03
N TRP A 42 7.37 -8.09 12.37
CA TRP A 42 7.85 -9.25 13.13
C TRP A 42 6.92 -10.45 12.96
N GLU A 43 5.65 -10.22 12.62
CA GLU A 43 4.72 -11.28 12.33
C GLU A 43 4.97 -11.83 10.91
N PRO A 44 5.36 -13.11 10.75
CA PRO A 44 5.82 -13.65 9.46
C PRO A 44 4.80 -13.48 8.34
N LYS A 45 3.50 -13.69 8.64
CA LYS A 45 2.43 -13.57 7.67
C LYS A 45 2.28 -12.16 7.10
N PHE A 46 2.43 -11.11 7.92
CA PHE A 46 2.34 -9.73 7.45
C PHE A 46 3.58 -9.36 6.66
N ARG A 47 4.76 -9.76 7.12
CA ARG A 47 6.01 -9.56 6.38
C ARG A 47 5.96 -10.18 4.98
N ASP A 48 5.51 -11.42 4.87
CA ASP A 48 5.44 -12.12 3.58
C ASP A 48 4.33 -11.54 2.69
N PHE A 49 3.23 -11.08 3.30
CA PHE A 49 2.19 -10.33 2.60
C PHE A 49 2.71 -9.01 2.02
N VAL A 50 3.46 -8.21 2.80
CA VAL A 50 4.08 -6.96 2.32
C VAL A 50 5.10 -7.24 1.21
N LYS A 51 5.92 -8.28 1.33
CA LYS A 51 6.83 -8.69 0.25
C LYS A 51 6.10 -9.05 -1.05
N THR A 52 4.95 -9.71 -0.93
CA THR A 52 4.09 -10.01 -2.08
C THR A 52 3.55 -8.73 -2.72
N LEU A 53 3.08 -7.77 -1.91
CA LEU A 53 2.65 -6.47 -2.40
C LEU A 53 3.78 -5.68 -3.08
N ASN A 54 4.99 -5.67 -2.51
CA ASN A 54 6.15 -5.01 -3.10
C ASN A 54 6.54 -5.65 -4.45
N ALA A 55 6.44 -6.97 -4.59
CA ALA A 55 6.66 -7.64 -5.88
C ALA A 55 5.62 -7.23 -6.94
N LEU A 56 4.34 -7.13 -6.55
CA LEU A 56 3.27 -6.64 -7.43
C LEU A 56 3.44 -5.15 -7.77
N GLN A 57 3.82 -4.34 -6.79
CA GLN A 57 4.14 -2.93 -6.95
C GLN A 57 5.25 -2.74 -7.97
N GLU A 58 6.35 -3.48 -7.86
CA GLU A 58 7.48 -3.39 -8.79
C GLU A 58 7.07 -3.77 -10.22
N TYR A 59 6.26 -4.83 -10.36
CA TYR A 59 5.70 -5.20 -11.66
C TYR A 59 4.81 -4.09 -12.24
N ASN A 60 3.91 -3.54 -11.43
CA ASN A 60 3.01 -2.46 -11.84
C ASN A 60 3.78 -1.20 -12.25
N TYR A 61 4.77 -0.82 -11.45
CA TYR A 61 5.65 0.32 -11.69
C TYR A 61 6.36 0.21 -13.05
N ARG A 62 6.92 -0.97 -13.35
CA ARG A 62 7.69 -1.20 -14.59
C ARG A 62 6.85 -1.36 -15.85
N TYR A 63 5.68 -1.99 -15.75
CA TYR A 63 4.98 -2.50 -16.93
C TYR A 63 3.53 -2.04 -17.08
N ARG A 64 2.99 -1.28 -16.13
CA ARG A 64 1.56 -0.90 -16.10
C ARG A 64 1.34 0.58 -15.83
N ALA A 65 2.17 1.43 -16.45
CA ALA A 65 2.16 2.88 -16.24
C ALA A 65 0.77 3.51 -16.39
N ASP A 66 0.02 3.13 -17.44
CA ASP A 66 -1.33 3.67 -17.68
C ASP A 66 -2.28 3.40 -16.50
N GLN A 67 -2.34 2.14 -16.04
CA GLN A 67 -3.22 1.76 -14.92
C GLN A 67 -2.76 2.34 -13.59
N VAL A 68 -1.46 2.60 -13.44
CA VAL A 68 -0.88 3.25 -12.27
C VAL A 68 -1.28 4.73 -12.25
N ILE A 69 -1.08 5.46 -13.36
CA ILE A 69 -1.39 6.88 -13.48
C ILE A 69 -2.90 7.14 -13.35
N ASP A 70 -3.74 6.22 -13.80
CA ASP A 70 -5.20 6.29 -13.64
C ASP A 70 -5.65 6.43 -12.17
N LEU A 71 -4.82 5.98 -11.22
CA LEU A 71 -5.08 6.11 -9.79
C LEU A 71 -4.67 7.47 -9.21
N PHE A 72 -3.92 8.31 -9.95
CA PHE A 72 -3.45 9.61 -9.44
C PHE A 72 -4.57 10.47 -8.82
N PRO A 73 -5.74 10.65 -9.46
CA PRO A 73 -6.77 11.53 -8.91
C PRO A 73 -7.30 11.08 -7.54
N ILE A 74 -7.39 9.76 -7.28
CA ILE A 74 -7.88 9.29 -5.97
C ILE A 74 -6.80 9.37 -4.90
N PHE A 75 -5.53 9.21 -5.27
CA PHE A 75 -4.42 9.31 -4.33
C PHE A 75 -4.21 10.76 -3.90
N ASP A 76 -4.22 11.68 -4.86
CA ASP A 76 -4.05 13.11 -4.61
C ASP A 76 -5.18 13.66 -3.72
N SER A 77 -6.42 13.19 -3.92
CA SER A 77 -7.57 13.60 -3.11
C SER A 77 -7.68 12.94 -1.73
N THR A 78 -6.89 11.89 -1.43
CA THR A 78 -6.99 11.14 -0.17
C THR A 78 -5.74 11.23 0.68
N ILE A 79 -4.60 10.81 0.14
CA ILE A 79 -3.31 10.70 0.84
C ILE A 79 -2.42 11.91 0.52
N GLY A 80 -2.67 12.58 -0.60
CA GLY A 80 -1.87 13.68 -1.12
C GLY A 80 -1.79 14.93 -0.22
N PRO A 81 -1.20 16.02 -0.74
CA PRO A 81 -0.88 16.24 -2.16
C PRO A 81 0.32 15.45 -2.67
N PHE A 82 0.28 15.01 -3.92
CA PHE A 82 1.40 14.33 -4.61
C PHE A 82 1.97 15.18 -5.76
N GLU A 83 3.27 15.06 -5.99
CA GLU A 83 3.90 15.63 -7.19
C GLU A 83 3.65 14.71 -8.39
N PHE A 84 2.92 15.23 -9.38
CA PHE A 84 2.63 14.50 -10.62
C PHE A 84 3.93 14.07 -11.32
N ASN A 85 3.96 12.83 -11.81
CA ASN A 85 5.12 12.21 -12.49
C ASN A 85 6.42 12.08 -11.68
N SER A 86 6.39 12.23 -10.35
CA SER A 86 7.55 11.87 -9.53
C SER A 86 7.65 10.34 -9.37
N GLU A 87 8.87 9.83 -9.27
CA GLU A 87 9.14 8.41 -9.01
C GLU A 87 8.45 7.94 -7.72
N GLY A 88 8.56 8.74 -6.65
CA GLY A 88 7.90 8.48 -5.38
C GLY A 88 6.40 8.33 -5.54
N THR A 89 5.73 9.29 -6.20
CA THR A 89 4.28 9.19 -6.46
C THR A 89 3.93 7.93 -7.23
N THR A 90 4.68 7.61 -8.28
CA THR A 90 4.42 6.43 -9.11
C THR A 90 4.52 5.13 -8.31
N LEU A 91 5.46 5.03 -7.36
CA LEU A 91 5.58 3.88 -6.45
C LEU A 91 4.37 3.77 -5.50
N TRP A 92 3.87 4.88 -4.97
CA TRP A 92 2.65 4.89 -4.13
C TRP A 92 1.42 4.43 -4.93
N LEU A 93 1.26 4.94 -6.14
CA LEU A 93 0.18 4.54 -7.05
C LEU A 93 0.27 3.04 -7.40
N ALA A 94 1.48 2.54 -7.70
CA ALA A 94 1.72 1.14 -8.01
C ALA A 94 1.39 0.21 -6.83
N MET A 95 1.62 0.66 -5.59
CA MET A 95 1.21 -0.05 -4.37
C MET A 95 -0.31 -0.08 -4.24
N GLY A 96 -1.00 1.05 -4.50
CA GLY A 96 -2.46 1.10 -4.55
C GLY A 96 -3.05 0.12 -5.56
N LEU A 97 -2.44 0.05 -6.75
CA LEU A 97 -2.84 -0.91 -7.78
C LEU A 97 -2.61 -2.36 -7.31
N ALA A 98 -1.48 -2.64 -6.65
CA ALA A 98 -1.19 -3.98 -6.10
C ALA A 98 -2.26 -4.42 -5.09
N ILE A 99 -2.65 -3.54 -4.16
CA ILE A 99 -3.72 -3.80 -3.19
C ILE A 99 -5.05 -4.02 -3.91
N LYS A 100 -5.42 -3.13 -4.83
CA LYS A 100 -6.69 -3.22 -5.57
C LYS A 100 -6.82 -4.55 -6.31
N GLU A 101 -5.78 -4.96 -7.03
CA GLU A 101 -5.81 -6.19 -7.83
C GLU A 101 -5.78 -7.44 -6.96
N LEU A 102 -4.96 -7.46 -5.89
CA LEU A 102 -4.88 -8.61 -4.99
C LEU A 102 -6.22 -8.91 -4.29
N TYR A 103 -6.97 -7.87 -3.92
CA TYR A 103 -8.27 -8.02 -3.24
C TYR A 103 -9.47 -8.03 -4.20
N GLY A 104 -9.27 -7.66 -5.47
CA GLY A 104 -10.33 -7.51 -6.46
C GLY A 104 -11.25 -6.32 -6.18
N PHE A 105 -10.70 -5.22 -5.65
CA PHE A 105 -11.49 -4.05 -5.28
C PHE A 105 -11.92 -3.19 -6.46
N ARG A 106 -13.08 -2.54 -6.29
CA ARG A 106 -13.49 -1.40 -7.09
C ARG A 106 -12.68 -0.16 -6.69
N ARG A 107 -12.59 0.81 -7.59
CA ARG A 107 -11.90 2.08 -7.35
C ARG A 107 -12.41 2.81 -6.10
N SER A 108 -13.73 2.84 -5.88
CA SER A 108 -14.33 3.47 -4.71
C SER A 108 -13.96 2.79 -3.39
N THR A 109 -13.85 1.45 -3.37
CA THR A 109 -13.41 0.73 -2.18
C THR A 109 -11.95 1.02 -1.85
N LEU A 110 -11.09 1.10 -2.88
CA LEU A 110 -9.71 1.54 -2.68
C LEU A 110 -9.68 2.95 -2.09
N GLU A 111 -10.44 3.90 -2.65
CA GLU A 111 -10.50 5.28 -2.16
C GLU A 111 -10.86 5.35 -0.66
N GLU A 112 -11.87 4.61 -0.21
CA GLU A 112 -12.23 4.56 1.22
C GLU A 112 -11.11 3.99 2.10
N LEU A 113 -10.38 2.98 1.61
CA LEU A 113 -9.22 2.44 2.33
C LEU A 113 -8.05 3.43 2.37
N LEU A 114 -7.82 4.18 1.29
CA LEU A 114 -6.76 5.20 1.23
C LEU A 114 -6.99 6.32 2.25
N LYS A 115 -8.24 6.66 2.55
CA LYS A 115 -8.60 7.64 3.62
C LYS A 115 -8.16 7.19 5.01
N LEU A 116 -7.91 5.89 5.23
CA LEU A 116 -7.41 5.36 6.49
C LEU A 116 -5.89 5.50 6.63
N VAL A 117 -5.16 5.78 5.55
CA VAL A 117 -3.70 5.83 5.57
C VAL A 117 -3.24 7.10 6.28
N LYS A 118 -2.54 6.94 7.41
CA LYS A 118 -1.92 8.05 8.11
C LYS A 118 -0.50 8.25 7.58
N VAL A 119 -0.25 9.31 6.82
CA VAL A 119 1.12 9.68 6.41
C VAL A 119 1.69 10.68 7.41
N LYS A 120 2.96 10.53 7.78
CA LYS A 120 3.67 11.59 8.53
C LYS A 120 3.84 12.78 7.58
N LYS A 121 3.13 13.88 7.86
CA LYS A 121 3.40 15.19 7.26
C LYS A 121 4.68 15.78 7.81
#